data_AF-A0AB39ZDE5-F1
#
_entry.id   AF-A0AB39ZDE5-F1
#
_cell.length_a   1.000
_cell.length_b   1.000
_cell.length_c   1.000
_cell.angle_alpha   90.00
_cell.angle_beta   90.00
_cell.angle_gamma   90.00
#
_symmetry.space_group_name_H-M   'P 1'
#
loop_
_entity.id
_entity.type
_entity.pdbx_description
1 polymer ?
#
loop_
_entity_poly.entity_id
_entity_poly.type
_entity_poly.pdbx_seq_one_letter_code
_entity_poly.pdbx_strand_id
1 'polypeptide(L)'
;MTRYNFMSVMEDLAVEFTVSKERHQRFIHDSRMLSLAIQKQLQSDGAVFKDYLGQLHKTAAHVNNLSLDMPLNFDIFLPIRLPVAVVPSYDEERRSVGFTRANYRHPFFFGNAVNAQSMNLLLQRELQVAISRLKSVTSSCTKRIYDLKYSVLSFNQVPFVHQVVAMERHSNRQRFIRFDFVLAVEFDGAEMTLPPYFGEFIGNRWIAYGLLSVDGDPNPAEWAVLVPKLQDSSPGDCLIALNCMIMLFRLLSAQECYCFAMPASVKFAFVMAVEERGLDFQRMSIADLTVTTLFHLLFGTMYQAVARNTRGDKATRNSRLMAIRKQQLRARGIYAMLADAVLRNSITSEFVNAFFWHIHISPPPVCFYQSLVEVRNTDTALKRKSSTSGSPKPAKLN
;
A
#
# COMPACT_ATOMS: atom_id res chain seq x y z
N MET A 1 24.76 17.39 -20.56
CA MET A 1 24.05 16.22 -20.00
C MET A 1 22.99 15.79 -21.00
N THR A 2 23.00 14.52 -21.42
CA THR A 2 22.00 13.97 -22.33
C THR A 2 20.63 13.96 -21.65
N ARG A 3 19.59 14.39 -22.37
CA ARG A 3 18.20 14.40 -21.91
C ARG A 3 17.38 13.40 -22.71
N TYR A 4 16.45 12.74 -22.04
CA TYR A 4 15.53 11.79 -22.63
C TYR A 4 14.08 12.23 -22.44
N ASN A 5 13.17 11.67 -23.24
CA ASN A 5 11.74 11.79 -23.00
C ASN A 5 11.38 11.00 -21.74
N PHE A 6 10.82 11.65 -20.73
CA PHE A 6 10.59 11.02 -19.43
C PHE A 6 9.59 9.85 -19.53
N MET A 7 8.48 10.04 -20.24
CA MET A 7 7.44 9.02 -20.36
C MET A 7 7.96 7.76 -21.05
N SER A 8 8.66 7.91 -22.18
CA SER A 8 9.27 6.79 -22.92
C SER A 8 10.26 6.02 -22.04
N VAL A 9 11.14 6.73 -21.33
CA VAL A 9 12.14 6.09 -20.46
C VAL A 9 11.47 5.33 -19.32
N MET A 10 10.39 5.84 -18.75
CA MET A 10 9.68 5.13 -17.67
C MET A 10 9.07 3.81 -18.18
N GLU A 11 8.58 3.77 -19.41
CA GLU A 11 8.10 2.53 -20.03
C GLU A 11 9.25 1.55 -20.33
N ASP A 12 10.36 2.05 -20.86
CA ASP A 12 11.55 1.22 -21.14
C ASP A 12 12.09 0.58 -19.84
N LEU A 13 12.20 1.38 -18.76
CA LEU A 13 12.61 0.89 -17.45
C LEU A 13 11.60 -0.11 -16.86
N ALA A 14 10.31 0.09 -17.08
CA ALA A 14 9.28 -0.86 -16.63
C ALA A 14 9.45 -2.22 -17.31
N VAL A 15 9.72 -2.24 -18.62
CA VAL A 15 10.02 -3.47 -19.36
C VAL A 15 11.31 -4.11 -18.85
N GLU A 16 12.37 -3.32 -18.65
CA GLU A 16 13.66 -3.79 -18.15
C GLU A 16 13.57 -4.44 -16.76
N PHE A 17 12.73 -3.89 -15.89
CA PHE A 17 12.57 -4.38 -14.51
C PHE A 17 11.49 -5.44 -14.35
N THR A 18 10.71 -5.72 -15.40
CA THR A 18 9.72 -6.79 -15.40
C THR A 18 10.41 -8.15 -15.22
N VAL A 19 9.96 -8.93 -14.23
CA VAL A 19 10.54 -10.23 -13.92
C VAL A 19 10.13 -11.27 -14.95
N SER A 20 11.06 -12.16 -15.34
CA SER A 20 10.75 -13.24 -16.28
C SER A 20 9.61 -14.13 -15.77
N LYS A 21 8.80 -14.64 -16.70
CA LYS A 21 7.63 -15.47 -16.41
C LYS A 21 7.97 -16.68 -15.52
N GLU A 22 9.07 -17.36 -15.80
CA GLU A 22 9.49 -18.56 -15.06
C GLU A 22 9.85 -18.21 -13.61
N ARG A 23 10.54 -17.08 -13.40
CA ARG A 23 10.91 -16.61 -12.07
C ARG A 23 9.67 -16.17 -11.29
N HIS A 24 8.77 -15.44 -11.94
CA HIS A 24 7.51 -15.03 -11.35
C HIS A 24 6.65 -16.24 -10.95
N GLN A 25 6.51 -17.25 -11.83
CA GLN A 25 5.77 -18.47 -11.52
C GLN A 25 6.33 -19.24 -10.32
N ARG A 26 7.66 -19.35 -10.20
CA ARG A 26 8.31 -19.96 -9.03
C ARG A 26 8.02 -19.17 -7.75
N PHE A 27 8.06 -17.83 -7.82
CA PHE A 27 7.68 -16.98 -6.70
C PHE A 27 6.23 -17.20 -6.28
N ILE A 28 5.26 -17.21 -7.21
CA ILE A 28 3.84 -17.45 -6.91
C ILE A 28 3.62 -18.83 -6.30
N HIS A 29 4.35 -19.84 -6.76
CA HIS A 29 4.28 -21.17 -6.16
C HIS A 29 4.79 -21.17 -4.71
N ASP A 30 5.98 -20.61 -4.48
CA ASP A 30 6.58 -20.55 -3.15
C ASP A 30 5.71 -19.74 -2.18
N SER A 31 5.12 -18.61 -2.62
CA SER A 31 4.24 -17.78 -1.79
C SER A 31 2.95 -18.50 -1.38
N ARG A 32 2.34 -19.27 -2.29
CA ARG A 32 1.16 -20.11 -2.01
C ARG A 32 1.50 -21.25 -1.05
N MET A 33 2.63 -21.92 -1.24
CA MET A 33 3.09 -23.00 -0.34
C MET A 33 3.35 -22.48 1.07
N LEU A 34 4.02 -21.34 1.20
CA LEU A 34 4.25 -20.67 2.48
C LEU A 34 2.93 -20.30 3.15
N SER A 35 2.00 -19.70 2.40
CA SER A 35 0.68 -19.33 2.91
C SER A 35 -0.10 -20.54 3.43
N LEU A 36 -0.10 -21.64 2.66
CA LEU A 36 -0.76 -22.89 3.05
C LEU A 36 -0.12 -23.51 4.30
N ALA A 37 1.20 -23.47 4.43
CA ALA A 37 1.88 -23.99 5.61
C ALA A 37 1.49 -23.20 6.88
N ILE A 38 1.41 -21.87 6.79
CA ILE A 38 0.93 -21.01 7.87
C ILE A 38 -0.51 -21.35 8.24
N GLN A 39 -1.39 -21.48 7.25
CA GLN A 39 -2.79 -21.81 7.47
C GLN A 39 -2.96 -23.19 8.15
N LYS A 40 -2.23 -24.21 7.68
CA LYS A 40 -2.24 -25.54 8.28
C LYS A 40 -1.76 -25.54 9.73
N GLN A 41 -0.75 -24.75 10.05
CA GLN A 41 -0.29 -24.62 11.43
C GLN A 41 -1.37 -23.99 12.31
N LEU A 42 -2.05 -22.94 11.85
CA LEU A 42 -3.15 -22.32 12.59
C LEU A 42 -4.32 -23.28 12.80
N GLN A 43 -4.64 -24.11 11.81
CA GLN A 43 -5.62 -25.19 11.95
C GLN A 43 -5.20 -26.19 13.03
N SER A 44 -3.93 -26.62 13.03
CA SER A 44 -3.38 -27.51 14.06
C SER A 44 -3.35 -26.87 15.45
N ASP A 45 -3.22 -25.54 15.53
CA ASP A 45 -3.20 -24.78 16.77
C ASP A 45 -4.62 -24.49 17.32
N GLY A 46 -5.67 -24.83 16.56
CA GLY A 46 -7.06 -24.52 16.92
C GLY A 46 -7.37 -23.03 16.91
N ALA A 47 -6.63 -22.27 16.10
CA ALA A 47 -6.72 -20.81 16.02
C ALA A 47 -8.09 -20.33 15.49
N VAL A 48 -8.51 -19.14 15.92
CA VAL A 48 -9.71 -18.47 15.39
C VAL A 48 -9.48 -18.07 13.93
N PHE A 49 -8.26 -17.66 13.57
CA PHE A 49 -7.91 -17.24 12.21
C PHE A 49 -7.62 -18.40 11.23
N LYS A 50 -7.85 -19.66 11.62
CA LYS A 50 -7.45 -20.86 10.86
C LYS A 50 -7.98 -20.95 9.42
N ASP A 51 -9.12 -20.34 9.11
CA ASP A 51 -9.76 -20.39 7.79
C ASP A 51 -9.77 -19.02 7.08
N TYR A 52 -9.05 -18.03 7.62
CA TYR A 52 -9.11 -16.63 7.17
C TYR A 52 -7.87 -16.16 6.40
N LEU A 53 -6.88 -17.03 6.18
CA LEU A 53 -5.62 -16.69 5.51
C LEU A 53 -5.53 -17.19 4.06
N GLY A 54 -6.65 -17.62 3.46
CA GLY A 54 -6.67 -18.16 2.09
C GLY A 54 -6.15 -17.17 1.03
N GLN A 55 -6.27 -15.86 1.29
CA GLN A 55 -5.79 -14.79 0.39
C GLN A 55 -4.40 -14.25 0.75
N LEU A 56 -3.71 -14.82 1.74
CA LEU A 56 -2.40 -14.32 2.21
C LEU A 56 -1.37 -14.22 1.08
N HIS A 57 -1.39 -15.16 0.13
CA HIS A 57 -0.46 -15.17 -1.00
C HIS A 57 -0.55 -13.92 -1.90
N LYS A 58 -1.70 -13.22 -1.94
CA LYS A 58 -1.86 -11.96 -2.69
C LYS A 58 -1.09 -10.80 -2.05
N THR A 59 -0.81 -10.89 -0.75
CA THR A 59 -0.07 -9.86 -0.01
C THR A 59 1.44 -10.07 -0.07
N ALA A 60 1.88 -11.12 -0.77
CA ALA A 60 3.27 -11.46 -0.94
C ALA A 60 4.05 -10.40 -1.75
N ALA A 61 5.33 -10.30 -1.45
CA ALA A 61 6.35 -9.61 -2.23
C ALA A 61 7.64 -10.42 -2.13
N HIS A 62 8.23 -10.76 -3.27
CA HIS A 62 9.56 -11.36 -3.34
C HIS A 62 10.60 -10.26 -3.56
N VAL A 63 11.55 -10.19 -2.64
CA VAL A 63 12.63 -9.21 -2.69
C VAL A 63 13.95 -9.96 -2.87
N ASN A 64 14.76 -9.47 -3.80
CA ASN A 64 16.13 -9.93 -4.01
C ASN A 64 17.03 -8.72 -4.30
N ASN A 65 17.69 -8.20 -3.26
CA ASN A 65 18.43 -6.93 -3.34
C ASN A 65 17.52 -5.79 -3.88
N LEU A 66 17.86 -5.21 -5.04
CA LEU A 66 17.10 -4.14 -5.70
C LEU A 66 15.89 -4.65 -6.51
N SER A 67 15.72 -5.97 -6.66
CA SER A 67 14.58 -6.55 -7.38
C SER A 67 13.39 -6.75 -6.46
N LEU A 68 12.21 -6.35 -6.93
CA LEU A 68 10.91 -6.64 -6.35
C LEU A 68 10.06 -7.42 -7.36
N ASP A 69 9.28 -8.37 -6.86
CA ASP A 69 8.24 -9.08 -7.61
C ASP A 69 7.01 -9.24 -6.71
N MET A 70 5.81 -9.15 -7.27
CA MET A 70 4.54 -9.25 -6.55
C MET A 70 3.47 -9.89 -7.45
N PRO A 71 2.43 -10.52 -6.89
CA PRO A 71 1.33 -11.05 -7.69
C PRO A 71 0.70 -9.96 -8.56
N LEU A 72 0.21 -10.31 -9.75
CA LEU A 72 -0.48 -9.35 -10.62
C LEU A 72 -1.72 -8.75 -9.92
N ASN A 73 -2.41 -9.56 -9.13
CA ASN A 73 -3.54 -9.19 -8.28
C ASN A 73 -3.09 -8.93 -6.83
N PHE A 74 -1.95 -8.27 -6.66
CA PHE A 74 -1.43 -7.96 -5.33
C PHE A 74 -2.48 -7.21 -4.51
N ASP A 75 -2.40 -7.39 -3.19
CA ASP A 75 -3.17 -6.61 -2.25
C ASP A 75 -2.28 -6.27 -1.04
N ILE A 76 -2.67 -5.25 -0.30
CA ILE A 76 -2.15 -4.95 1.03
C ILE A 76 -3.17 -5.30 2.11
N PHE A 77 -4.45 -5.40 1.76
CA PHE A 77 -5.47 -5.86 2.69
C PHE A 77 -5.61 -7.37 2.60
N LEU A 78 -5.75 -7.99 3.76
CA LEU A 78 -6.17 -9.38 3.88
C LEU A 78 -7.66 -9.38 4.23
N PRO A 79 -8.55 -9.55 3.23
CA PRO A 79 -9.99 -9.57 3.48
C PRO A 79 -10.38 -10.84 4.24
N ILE A 80 -11.20 -10.67 5.27
CA ILE A 80 -11.86 -11.75 6.00
C ILE A 80 -13.36 -11.52 6.01
N ARG A 81 -14.15 -12.60 6.07
CA ARG A 81 -15.59 -12.52 6.26
C ARG A 81 -15.92 -12.66 7.72
N LEU A 82 -16.86 -11.88 8.23
CA LEU A 82 -17.30 -12.05 9.61
C LEU A 82 -18.07 -13.38 9.75
N PRO A 83 -17.95 -14.07 10.89
CA PRO A 83 -18.63 -15.35 11.13
C PRO A 83 -20.16 -15.20 11.34
N VAL A 84 -20.67 -13.97 11.33
CA VAL A 84 -22.07 -13.63 11.56
C VAL A 84 -22.42 -12.35 10.81
N ALA A 85 -23.69 -12.22 10.41
CA ALA A 85 -24.24 -10.98 9.88
C ALA A 85 -24.25 -9.87 10.95
N VAL A 86 -23.85 -8.67 10.58
CA VAL A 86 -23.74 -7.49 11.45
C VAL A 86 -24.60 -6.35 10.92
N VAL A 87 -24.96 -5.42 11.80
CA VAL A 87 -25.68 -4.20 11.45
C VAL A 87 -24.68 -3.04 11.34
N PRO A 88 -24.57 -2.38 10.17
CA PRO A 88 -23.70 -1.24 10.00
C PRO A 88 -24.32 0.04 10.56
N SER A 89 -23.48 0.94 11.07
CA SER A 89 -23.81 2.32 11.43
C SER A 89 -22.79 3.21 10.75
N TYR A 90 -23.21 3.99 9.77
CA TYR A 90 -22.31 4.83 8.97
C TYR A 90 -22.18 6.24 9.55
N ASP A 91 -20.97 6.78 9.48
CA ASP A 91 -20.66 8.17 9.81
C ASP A 91 -20.16 8.88 8.55
N GLU A 92 -20.95 9.84 8.05
CA GLU A 92 -20.63 10.59 6.83
C GLU A 92 -19.46 11.55 7.03
N GLU A 93 -19.40 12.25 8.17
CA GLU A 93 -18.38 13.25 8.46
C GLU A 93 -17.00 12.60 8.61
N ARG A 94 -16.95 11.47 9.32
CA ARG A 94 -15.71 10.71 9.53
C ARG A 94 -15.36 9.74 8.41
N ARG A 95 -16.29 9.51 7.48
CA ARG A 95 -16.15 8.51 6.41
C ARG A 95 -15.85 7.12 7.00
N SER A 96 -16.53 6.78 8.11
CA SER A 96 -16.31 5.54 8.84
C SER A 96 -17.59 4.73 8.99
N VAL A 97 -17.45 3.49 9.45
CA VAL A 97 -18.56 2.59 9.73
C VAL A 97 -18.29 1.82 11.02
N GLY A 98 -19.31 1.68 11.86
CA GLY A 98 -19.35 0.78 13.00
C GLY A 98 -20.17 -0.46 12.69
N PHE A 99 -19.79 -1.62 13.23
CA PHE A 99 -20.54 -2.87 13.04
C PHE A 99 -20.98 -3.43 14.38
N THR A 100 -22.26 -3.77 14.50
CA THR A 100 -22.82 -4.30 15.74
C THR A 100 -23.62 -5.59 15.54
N ARG A 101 -23.64 -6.42 16.57
CA ARG A 101 -24.48 -7.60 16.69
C ARG A 101 -24.85 -7.81 18.16
N ALA A 102 -26.14 -7.74 18.46
CA ALA A 102 -26.63 -7.96 19.82
C ALA A 102 -26.40 -9.42 20.27
N ASN A 103 -25.96 -9.59 21.52
CA ASN A 103 -25.87 -10.87 22.23
C ASN A 103 -24.98 -11.93 21.55
N TYR A 104 -24.05 -11.52 20.68
CA TYR A 104 -23.13 -12.45 20.01
C TYR A 104 -21.79 -12.49 20.73
N ARG A 105 -21.31 -13.71 21.02
CA ARG A 105 -20.02 -13.93 21.69
C ARG A 105 -19.04 -14.54 20.70
N HIS A 106 -18.09 -13.73 20.26
CA HIS A 106 -16.97 -14.18 19.44
C HIS A 106 -15.75 -13.30 19.72
N PRO A 107 -14.51 -13.82 19.64
CA PRO A 107 -13.29 -13.05 19.92
C PRO A 107 -13.06 -11.80 19.03
N PHE A 108 -13.84 -11.65 17.96
CA PHE A 108 -13.81 -10.47 17.09
C PHE A 108 -14.63 -9.29 17.65
N PHE A 109 -15.44 -9.54 18.68
CA PHE A 109 -16.37 -8.58 19.24
C PHE A 109 -15.92 -8.12 20.62
N PHE A 110 -16.11 -6.83 20.91
CA PHE A 110 -16.03 -6.26 22.25
C PHE A 110 -17.42 -5.72 22.62
N GLY A 111 -18.07 -6.35 23.60
CA GLY A 111 -19.50 -6.15 23.81
C GLY A 111 -20.29 -6.59 22.57
N ASN A 112 -21.11 -5.70 22.03
CA ASN A 112 -21.89 -5.95 20.82
C ASN A 112 -21.20 -5.46 19.53
N ALA A 113 -20.02 -4.85 19.60
CA ALA A 113 -19.38 -4.22 18.44
C ALA A 113 -18.23 -5.08 17.89
N VAL A 114 -18.08 -5.13 16.57
CA VAL A 114 -16.88 -5.69 15.93
C VAL A 114 -15.72 -4.75 16.20
N ASN A 115 -14.65 -5.26 16.81
CA ASN A 115 -13.58 -4.43 17.32
C ASN A 115 -12.25 -4.74 16.61
N ALA A 116 -11.74 -3.76 15.86
CA ALA A 116 -10.54 -3.93 15.05
C ALA A 116 -9.31 -4.22 15.94
N GLN A 117 -9.21 -3.58 17.10
CA GLN A 117 -8.11 -3.81 18.03
C GLN A 117 -8.11 -5.24 18.58
N SER A 118 -9.26 -5.77 19.00
CA SER A 118 -9.40 -7.15 19.46
C SER A 118 -8.99 -8.15 18.38
N MET A 119 -9.44 -7.94 17.14
CA MET A 119 -9.09 -8.79 16.00
C MET A 119 -7.59 -8.78 15.70
N ASN A 120 -6.96 -7.60 15.64
CA ASN A 120 -5.53 -7.47 15.34
C ASN A 120 -4.64 -8.01 16.46
N LEU A 121 -5.01 -7.82 17.73
CA LEU A 121 -4.27 -8.39 18.88
C LEU A 121 -4.36 -9.92 18.90
N LEU A 122 -5.55 -10.47 18.64
CA LEU A 122 -5.74 -11.92 18.53
C LEU A 122 -4.91 -12.50 17.38
N LEU A 123 -5.00 -11.89 16.19
CA LEU A 123 -4.24 -12.31 15.03
C LEU A 123 -2.72 -12.26 15.29
N GLN A 124 -2.25 -11.22 15.98
CA GLN A 124 -0.86 -11.12 16.37
C GLN A 124 -0.41 -12.30 17.23
N ARG A 125 -1.19 -12.65 18.26
CA ARG A 125 -0.88 -13.77 19.14
C ARG A 125 -0.87 -15.09 18.37
N GLU A 126 -1.89 -15.34 17.56
CA GLU A 126 -2.02 -16.60 16.82
C GLU A 126 -0.89 -16.78 15.79
N LEU A 127 -0.57 -15.74 15.02
CA LEU A 127 0.56 -15.78 14.08
C LEU A 127 1.91 -15.91 14.78
N GLN A 128 2.12 -15.26 15.92
CA GLN A 128 3.35 -15.45 16.70
C GLN A 128 3.55 -16.91 17.08
N VAL A 129 2.50 -17.55 17.61
CA VAL A 129 2.54 -18.96 18.01
C VAL A 129 2.78 -19.85 16.79
N ALA A 130 1.97 -19.71 15.75
CA ALA A 130 2.06 -20.55 14.55
C ALA A 130 3.44 -20.45 13.88
N ILE A 131 3.95 -19.22 13.69
CA ILE A 131 5.26 -19.01 13.06
C ILE A 131 6.40 -19.55 13.93
N SER A 132 6.30 -19.44 15.27
CA SER A 132 7.30 -19.99 16.19
C SER A 132 7.34 -21.53 16.18
N ARG A 133 6.20 -22.18 15.89
CA ARG A 133 6.08 -23.64 15.76
C ARG A 133 6.59 -24.12 14.41
N LEU A 134 6.20 -23.44 13.32
CA LEU A 134 6.65 -23.77 11.97
C LEU A 134 8.16 -23.63 11.81
N LYS A 135 8.74 -22.52 12.29
CA LYS A 135 10.15 -22.10 12.17
C LYS A 135 10.67 -21.96 10.73
N SER A 136 10.56 -23.01 9.92
CA SER A 136 11.02 -23.04 8.55
C SER A 136 10.12 -23.88 7.65
N VAL A 137 10.04 -23.52 6.36
CA VAL A 137 9.25 -24.23 5.36
C VAL A 137 10.13 -24.51 4.13
N THR A 138 10.07 -25.74 3.63
CA THR A 138 10.76 -26.13 2.40
C THR A 138 9.79 -26.09 1.23
N SER A 139 10.13 -25.35 0.18
CA SER A 139 9.38 -25.37 -1.07
C SER A 139 9.52 -26.74 -1.75
N SER A 140 8.39 -27.35 -2.09
CA SER A 140 8.38 -28.62 -2.82
C SER A 140 8.89 -28.47 -4.25
N CYS A 141 8.65 -27.32 -4.89
CA CYS A 141 9.02 -27.00 -6.27
C CYS A 141 10.48 -26.56 -6.38
N THR A 142 10.91 -25.57 -5.59
CA THR A 142 12.25 -24.97 -5.72
C THR A 142 13.29 -25.62 -4.81
N LYS A 143 12.85 -26.49 -3.88
CA LYS A 143 13.68 -27.09 -2.81
C LYS A 143 14.35 -26.06 -1.88
N ARG A 144 13.97 -24.78 -2.00
CA ARG A 144 14.44 -23.71 -1.12
C ARG A 144 13.86 -23.87 0.27
N ILE A 145 14.68 -23.56 1.27
CA ILE A 145 14.27 -23.56 2.66
C ILE A 145 14.14 -22.12 3.12
N TYR A 146 13.00 -21.78 3.68
CA TYR A 146 12.69 -20.45 4.17
C TYR A 146 12.57 -20.44 5.69
N ASP A 147 13.34 -19.61 6.37
CA ASP A 147 13.18 -19.34 7.79
C ASP A 147 12.11 -18.26 7.98
N LEU A 148 11.12 -18.54 8.82
CA LEU A 148 9.98 -17.66 9.04
C LEU A 148 10.21 -16.74 10.24
N LYS A 149 9.86 -15.47 10.07
CA LYS A 149 9.82 -14.48 11.14
C LYS A 149 8.52 -13.70 11.06
N TYR A 150 7.95 -13.40 12.22
CA TYR A 150 6.77 -12.56 12.32
C TYR A 150 7.07 -11.27 13.10
N SER A 151 6.55 -10.16 12.59
CA SER A 151 6.57 -8.85 13.25
C SER A 151 5.32 -8.05 12.91
N VAL A 152 5.12 -6.94 13.61
CA VAL A 152 4.01 -6.01 13.36
C VAL A 152 4.54 -4.57 13.34
N LEU A 153 3.92 -3.73 12.51
CA LEU A 153 3.97 -2.29 12.66
C LEU A 153 2.76 -1.88 13.49
N SER A 154 3.00 -1.28 14.64
CA SER A 154 1.95 -0.87 15.57
C SER A 154 1.74 0.63 15.54
N PHE A 155 0.48 1.04 15.67
CA PHE A 155 0.04 2.42 15.85
C PHE A 155 -0.71 2.53 17.17
N ASN A 156 -0.31 3.47 18.04
CA ASN A 156 -0.87 3.61 19.40
C ASN A 156 -0.97 2.27 20.16
N GLN A 157 0.09 1.46 20.09
CA GLN A 157 0.19 0.12 20.71
C GLN A 157 -0.74 -0.97 20.13
N VAL A 158 -1.54 -0.66 19.12
CA VAL A 158 -2.37 -1.62 18.40
C VAL A 158 -1.63 -2.10 17.14
N PRO A 159 -1.54 -3.42 16.87
CA PRO A 159 -1.01 -3.92 15.60
C PRO A 159 -1.84 -3.40 14.44
N PHE A 160 -1.17 -2.92 13.40
CA PHE A 160 -1.82 -2.46 12.17
C PHE A 160 -1.35 -3.28 10.98
N VAL A 161 -0.07 -3.16 10.60
CA VAL A 161 0.51 -3.96 9.51
C VAL A 161 1.15 -5.21 10.09
N HIS A 162 0.62 -6.36 9.71
CA HIS A 162 1.17 -7.68 10.01
C HIS A 162 2.24 -8.05 8.98
N GLN A 163 3.36 -8.61 9.43
CA GLN A 163 4.51 -8.90 8.59
C GLN A 163 5.02 -10.31 8.85
N VAL A 164 4.89 -11.19 7.86
CA VAL A 164 5.55 -12.51 7.86
C VAL A 164 6.67 -12.48 6.84
N VAL A 165 7.92 -12.70 7.26
CA VAL A 165 9.10 -12.75 6.38
C VAL A 165 9.60 -14.18 6.32
N ALA A 166 9.65 -14.72 5.12
CA ALA A 166 10.22 -16.03 4.77
C ALA A 166 11.58 -15.81 4.11
N MET A 167 12.64 -15.91 4.90
CA MET A 167 14.02 -15.65 4.49
C MET A 167 14.65 -16.90 3.86
N GLU A 168 15.13 -16.82 2.62
CA GLU A 168 15.81 -17.95 1.98
C GLU A 168 17.13 -18.25 2.72
N ARG A 169 17.31 -19.51 3.16
CA ARG A 169 18.58 -19.95 3.76
C ARG A 169 19.72 -19.83 2.76
N HIS A 170 20.91 -19.51 3.27
CA HIS A 170 22.13 -19.33 2.47
C HIS A 170 22.08 -18.17 1.45
N SER A 171 21.09 -17.27 1.56
CA SER A 171 20.98 -16.07 0.70
C SER A 171 21.67 -14.82 1.26
N ASN A 172 22.45 -14.94 2.35
CA ASN A 172 23.03 -13.81 3.09
C ASN A 172 22.00 -12.72 3.46
N ARG A 173 20.76 -13.13 3.73
CA ARG A 173 19.61 -12.26 4.04
C ARG A 173 19.19 -11.31 2.90
N GLN A 174 19.65 -11.56 1.67
CA GLN A 174 19.35 -10.70 0.53
C GLN A 174 18.07 -11.11 -0.20
N ARG A 175 17.62 -12.36 -0.03
CA ARG A 175 16.45 -12.90 -0.72
C ARG A 175 15.41 -13.43 0.25
N PHE A 176 14.20 -12.91 0.12
CA PHE A 176 13.07 -13.31 0.96
C PHE A 176 11.75 -13.11 0.24
N ILE A 177 10.75 -13.88 0.66
CA ILE A 177 9.34 -13.59 0.40
C ILE A 177 8.79 -12.98 1.67
N ARG A 178 8.05 -11.88 1.56
CA ARG A 178 7.35 -11.29 2.70
C ARG A 178 5.88 -11.09 2.39
N PHE A 179 5.07 -11.33 3.42
CA PHE A 179 3.64 -11.08 3.43
C PHE A 179 3.42 -9.90 4.35
N ASP A 180 3.20 -8.73 3.76
CA ASP A 180 2.81 -7.54 4.51
C ASP A 180 1.33 -7.32 4.29
N PHE A 181 0.55 -7.20 5.36
CA PHE A 181 -0.89 -7.02 5.20
C PHE A 181 -1.55 -6.30 6.37
N VAL A 182 -2.67 -5.63 6.08
CA VAL A 182 -3.62 -5.11 7.06
C VAL A 182 -4.87 -5.96 7.06
N LEU A 183 -5.33 -6.32 8.24
CA LEU A 183 -6.58 -7.07 8.37
C LEU A 183 -7.75 -6.16 7.98
N ALA A 184 -8.62 -6.66 7.11
CA ALA A 184 -9.83 -5.98 6.70
C ALA A 184 -11.03 -6.94 6.70
N VAL A 185 -12.22 -6.42 6.96
CA VAL A 185 -13.48 -7.16 6.81
C VAL A 185 -14.05 -6.90 5.42
N GLU A 186 -14.41 -7.96 4.70
CA GLU A 186 -15.01 -7.90 3.36
C GLU A 186 -16.53 -8.05 3.45
N PHE A 187 -17.23 -7.23 2.67
CA PHE A 187 -18.68 -7.30 2.51
C PHE A 187 -19.06 -7.39 1.04
N ASP A 188 -20.13 -8.12 0.76
CA ASP A 188 -20.81 -8.06 -0.54
C ASP A 188 -21.68 -6.80 -0.58
N GLY A 189 -21.45 -5.94 -1.57
CA GLY A 189 -22.17 -4.68 -1.76
C GLY A 189 -23.65 -4.89 -2.12
N ALA A 190 -24.03 -6.06 -2.63
CA ALA A 190 -25.44 -6.40 -2.85
C ALA A 190 -26.15 -6.75 -1.52
N GLU A 191 -25.44 -7.29 -0.54
CA GLU A 191 -25.98 -7.64 0.78
C GLU A 191 -25.88 -6.47 1.77
N MET A 192 -24.82 -5.66 1.67
CA MET A 192 -24.57 -4.52 2.54
C MET A 192 -24.12 -3.32 1.71
N THR A 193 -25.10 -2.53 1.26
CA THR A 193 -24.88 -1.37 0.38
C THR A 193 -24.17 -0.23 1.11
N LEU A 194 -23.13 0.34 0.50
CA LEU A 194 -22.52 1.58 1.00
C LEU A 194 -23.41 2.78 0.66
N PRO A 195 -23.53 3.76 1.58
CA PRO A 195 -24.15 5.04 1.26
C PRO A 195 -23.48 5.75 0.06
N PRO A 196 -24.24 6.48 -0.77
CA PRO A 196 -23.73 7.10 -2.01
C PRO A 196 -22.53 8.02 -1.81
N TYR A 197 -22.40 8.64 -0.64
CA TYR A 197 -21.29 9.56 -0.37
C TYR A 197 -19.93 8.85 -0.40
N PHE A 198 -19.83 7.54 -0.16
CA PHE A 198 -18.57 6.79 -0.26
C PHE A 198 -18.00 6.69 -1.69
N GLY A 199 -18.75 7.14 -2.70
CA GLY A 199 -18.32 7.22 -4.09
C GLY A 199 -18.84 6.05 -4.94
N GLU A 200 -18.54 6.11 -6.24
CA GLU A 200 -18.89 5.06 -7.18
C GLU A 200 -18.04 3.80 -6.91
N PHE A 201 -18.71 2.66 -6.78
CA PHE A 201 -18.09 1.36 -6.62
C PHE A 201 -18.20 0.58 -7.94
N ILE A 202 -17.05 0.18 -8.48
CA ILE A 202 -17.01 -0.90 -9.47
C ILE A 202 -16.92 -2.19 -8.65
N GLY A 203 -17.83 -3.11 -8.94
CA GLY A 203 -17.89 -4.41 -8.28
C GLY A 203 -18.90 -4.48 -7.13
N ASN A 204 -19.18 -5.72 -6.72
CA ASN A 204 -20.11 -6.05 -5.65
C ASN A 204 -19.38 -6.19 -4.30
N ARG A 205 -18.24 -5.53 -4.07
CA ARG A 205 -17.50 -5.70 -2.81
C ARG A 205 -16.86 -4.42 -2.32
N TRP A 206 -16.81 -4.28 -1.01
CA TRP A 206 -16.04 -3.26 -0.32
C TRP A 206 -15.45 -3.87 0.94
N ILE A 207 -14.41 -3.22 1.47
CA ILE A 207 -13.75 -3.67 2.68
C ILE A 207 -13.72 -2.56 3.72
N ALA A 208 -13.64 -2.95 4.99
CA ALA A 208 -13.39 -2.02 6.08
C ALA A 208 -12.13 -2.44 6.84
N TYR A 209 -11.25 -1.48 7.15
CA TYR A 209 -10.05 -1.72 7.96
C TYR A 209 -10.07 -0.83 9.21
N GLY A 210 -9.37 -1.24 10.26
CA GLY A 210 -9.37 -0.49 11.53
C GLY A 210 -8.87 0.94 11.35
N LEU A 211 -9.66 1.92 11.82
CA LEU A 211 -9.31 3.33 11.71
C LEU A 211 -8.08 3.66 12.58
N LEU A 212 -7.21 4.53 12.07
CA LEU A 212 -6.03 5.01 12.79
C LEU A 212 -6.22 6.48 13.23
N SER A 213 -6.46 6.73 14.52
CA SER A 213 -6.53 8.10 15.06
C SER A 213 -5.20 8.56 15.68
N VAL A 214 -4.66 9.69 15.22
CA VAL A 214 -3.37 10.27 15.66
C VAL A 214 -3.33 10.61 17.16
N ASP A 215 -4.50 10.87 17.76
CA ASP A 215 -4.65 11.29 19.15
C ASP A 215 -5.16 10.17 20.08
N GLY A 216 -5.12 8.92 19.58
CA GLY A 216 -5.83 7.81 20.19
C GLY A 216 -7.28 7.82 19.72
N ASP A 217 -7.78 6.67 19.30
CA ASP A 217 -9.18 6.58 18.90
C ASP A 217 -10.02 6.38 20.17
N PRO A 218 -10.96 7.31 20.50
CA PRO A 218 -11.88 7.07 21.59
C PRO A 218 -12.84 5.89 21.29
N ASN A 219 -12.95 5.44 20.03
CA ASN A 219 -13.86 4.39 19.60
C ASN A 219 -13.16 3.33 18.69
N PRO A 220 -12.48 2.32 19.25
CA PRO A 220 -11.78 1.27 18.49
C PRO A 220 -12.71 0.33 17.68
N ALA A 221 -14.02 0.59 17.67
CA ALA A 221 -15.02 -0.10 16.87
C ALA A 221 -15.34 0.63 15.55
N GLU A 222 -14.71 1.78 15.26
CA GLU A 222 -14.83 2.46 13.98
C GLU A 222 -13.86 1.90 12.92
N TRP A 223 -14.38 1.74 11.71
CA TRP A 223 -13.66 1.18 10.58
C TRP A 223 -13.63 2.20 9.44
N ALA A 224 -12.46 2.37 8.82
CA ALA A 224 -12.32 3.10 7.57
C ALA A 224 -12.83 2.23 6.42
N VAL A 225 -13.63 2.83 5.53
CA VAL A 225 -14.16 2.15 4.34
C VAL A 225 -13.18 2.30 3.17
N LEU A 226 -12.98 1.22 2.44
CA LEU A 226 -12.19 1.17 1.21
C LEU A 226 -12.95 0.39 0.13
N VAL A 227 -12.90 0.86 -1.10
CA VAL A 227 -13.50 0.19 -2.27
C VAL A 227 -12.36 -0.31 -3.16
N PRO A 228 -12.03 -1.61 -3.19
CA PRO A 228 -10.85 -2.13 -3.89
C PRO A 228 -10.91 -2.00 -5.42
N LYS A 229 -10.51 -0.86 -5.97
CA LYS A 229 -10.59 -0.55 -7.42
C LYS A 229 -9.73 -1.45 -8.32
N LEU A 230 -8.64 -2.00 -7.78
CA LEU A 230 -7.72 -2.84 -8.55
C LEU A 230 -8.31 -4.23 -8.86
N GLN A 231 -9.23 -4.74 -8.03
CA GLN A 231 -9.72 -6.12 -8.17
C GLN A 231 -10.50 -6.36 -9.46
N ASP A 232 -11.12 -5.32 -10.01
CA ASP A 232 -11.91 -5.35 -11.25
C ASP A 232 -11.15 -4.78 -12.46
N SER A 233 -9.84 -4.56 -12.32
CA SER A 233 -9.02 -3.95 -13.38
C SER A 233 -8.54 -4.99 -14.40
N SER A 234 -8.24 -4.52 -15.63
CA SER A 234 -7.73 -5.40 -16.68
C SER A 234 -6.33 -5.91 -16.34
N PRO A 235 -5.88 -7.05 -16.92
CA PRO A 235 -4.51 -7.51 -16.73
C PRO A 235 -3.43 -6.49 -17.11
N GLY A 236 -3.72 -5.62 -18.09
CA GLY A 236 -2.82 -4.54 -18.50
C GLY A 236 -2.67 -3.47 -17.42
N ASP A 237 -3.79 -3.04 -16.84
CA ASP A 237 -3.79 -2.04 -15.75
C ASP A 237 -3.08 -2.57 -14.50
N CYS A 238 -3.31 -3.85 -14.18
CA CYS A 238 -2.61 -4.54 -13.09
C CYS A 238 -1.09 -4.59 -13.34
N LEU A 239 -0.65 -4.76 -14.60
CA LEU A 239 0.77 -4.77 -14.95
C LEU A 239 1.39 -3.36 -14.83
N ILE A 240 0.66 -2.32 -15.25
CA ILE A 240 1.07 -0.91 -15.06
C ILE A 240 1.24 -0.61 -13.57
N ALA A 241 0.25 -0.99 -12.75
CA ALA A 241 0.30 -0.83 -11.29
C ALA A 241 1.49 -1.57 -10.66
N LEU A 242 1.72 -2.81 -11.07
CA LEU A 242 2.85 -3.62 -10.62
C LEU A 242 4.19 -2.96 -10.97
N ASN A 243 4.36 -2.54 -12.22
CA ASN A 243 5.59 -1.93 -12.70
C ASN A 243 5.90 -0.61 -12.00
N CYS A 244 4.90 0.24 -11.78
CA CYS A 244 5.03 1.46 -10.97
C CYS A 244 5.65 1.16 -9.59
N MET A 245 5.14 0.16 -8.88
CA MET A 245 5.68 -0.19 -7.55
C MET A 245 7.07 -0.80 -7.60
N ILE A 246 7.37 -1.64 -8.60
CA ILE A 246 8.72 -2.21 -8.81
C ILE A 246 9.74 -1.09 -9.04
N MET A 247 9.41 -0.14 -9.92
CA MET A 247 10.24 1.02 -10.22
C MET A 247 10.46 1.87 -8.97
N LEU A 248 9.39 2.15 -8.22
CA LEU A 248 9.47 2.95 -6.99
C LEU A 248 10.31 2.28 -5.91
N PHE A 249 10.09 0.99 -5.66
CA PHE A 249 10.89 0.20 -4.73
C PHE A 249 12.37 0.24 -5.11
N ARG A 250 12.67 0.02 -6.39
CA ARG A 250 14.05 -0.04 -6.88
C ARG A 250 14.76 1.29 -6.75
N LEU A 251 14.13 2.38 -7.21
CA LEU A 251 14.66 3.73 -7.10
C LEU A 251 14.93 4.09 -5.63
N LEU A 252 13.95 3.90 -4.75
CA LEU A 252 14.11 4.22 -3.33
C LEU A 252 15.18 3.34 -2.67
N SER A 253 15.28 2.06 -3.03
CA SER A 253 16.31 1.16 -2.50
C SER A 253 17.71 1.56 -2.95
N ALA A 254 17.89 1.86 -4.24
CA ALA A 254 19.17 2.32 -4.80
C ALA A 254 19.62 3.65 -4.16
N GLN A 255 18.66 4.53 -3.84
CA GLN A 255 18.92 5.81 -3.17
C GLN A 255 18.92 5.72 -1.63
N GLU A 256 19.05 4.51 -1.07
CA GLU A 256 19.11 4.24 0.38
C GLU A 256 17.95 4.84 1.19
N CYS A 257 16.78 4.94 0.58
CA CYS A 257 15.54 5.38 1.21
C CYS A 257 14.78 4.17 1.76
N TYR A 258 15.48 3.29 2.48
CA TYR A 258 14.98 1.98 2.93
C TYR A 258 13.68 2.03 3.73
N CYS A 259 13.45 3.09 4.52
CA CYS A 259 12.18 3.26 5.25
C CYS A 259 10.97 3.46 4.32
N PHE A 260 11.21 3.99 3.12
CA PHE A 260 10.19 4.23 2.09
C PHE A 260 10.15 3.08 1.07
N ALA A 261 11.27 2.39 0.85
CA ALA A 261 11.37 1.23 -0.03
C ALA A 261 10.85 -0.08 0.58
N MET A 262 9.96 -0.03 1.57
CA MET A 262 9.35 -1.23 2.13
C MET A 262 8.13 -1.63 1.29
N PRO A 263 7.96 -2.91 0.91
CA PRO A 263 6.78 -3.35 0.14
C PRO A 263 5.45 -2.94 0.76
N ALA A 264 5.29 -3.08 2.08
CA ALA A 264 4.14 -2.53 2.81
C ALA A 264 3.88 -1.04 2.49
N SER A 265 4.90 -0.19 2.63
CA SER A 265 4.77 1.25 2.44
C SER A 265 4.41 1.61 1.00
N VAL A 266 5.06 0.95 0.04
CA VAL A 266 4.80 1.16 -1.40
C VAL A 266 3.37 0.73 -1.77
N LYS A 267 2.93 -0.46 -1.31
CA LYS A 267 1.56 -0.94 -1.57
C LYS A 267 0.51 -0.04 -0.93
N PHE A 268 0.72 0.39 0.32
CA PHE A 268 -0.19 1.32 0.99
C PHE A 268 -0.30 2.65 0.27
N ALA A 269 0.82 3.24 -0.11
CA ALA A 269 0.83 4.50 -0.84
C ALA A 269 0.14 4.37 -2.20
N PHE A 270 0.29 3.21 -2.87
CA PHE A 270 -0.40 2.93 -4.12
C PHE A 270 -1.91 2.85 -3.92
N VAL A 271 -2.39 2.14 -2.90
CA VAL A 271 -3.83 2.10 -2.58
C VAL A 271 -4.35 3.52 -2.36
N MET A 272 -3.67 4.34 -1.55
CA MET A 272 -4.11 5.72 -1.30
C MET A 272 -4.16 6.56 -2.59
N ALA A 273 -3.19 6.36 -3.50
CA ALA A 273 -3.17 7.01 -4.80
C ALA A 273 -4.37 6.61 -5.67
N VAL A 274 -4.66 5.31 -5.75
CA VAL A 274 -5.81 4.79 -6.49
C VAL A 274 -7.12 5.21 -5.85
N GLU A 275 -7.16 5.31 -4.52
CA GLU A 275 -8.33 5.82 -3.82
C GLU A 275 -8.64 7.27 -4.20
N GLU A 276 -7.64 8.16 -4.10
CA GLU A 276 -7.76 9.58 -4.48
C GLU A 276 -8.20 9.74 -5.95
N ARG A 277 -7.64 8.93 -6.85
CA ARG A 277 -7.88 9.05 -8.29
C ARG A 277 -9.19 8.43 -8.77
N GLY A 278 -9.85 7.63 -7.95
CA GLY A 278 -11.05 6.93 -8.40
C GLY A 278 -10.73 6.02 -9.58
N LEU A 279 -11.64 5.94 -10.54
CA LEU A 279 -11.51 5.10 -11.75
C LEU A 279 -10.52 5.66 -12.78
N ASP A 280 -10.17 6.93 -12.66
CA ASP A 280 -9.23 7.57 -13.59
C ASP A 280 -7.81 6.99 -13.49
N PHE A 281 -7.50 6.26 -12.42
CA PHE A 281 -6.20 5.60 -12.27
C PHE A 281 -5.88 4.62 -13.41
N GLN A 282 -6.90 3.99 -14.01
CA GLN A 282 -6.75 3.06 -15.14
C GLN A 282 -6.24 3.76 -16.41
N ARG A 283 -6.37 5.09 -16.49
CA ARG A 283 -5.89 5.89 -17.62
C ARG A 283 -4.53 6.53 -17.37
N MET A 284 -3.97 6.34 -16.17
CA MET A 284 -2.69 6.93 -15.80
C MET A 284 -1.53 6.15 -16.42
N SER A 285 -0.52 6.87 -16.87
CA SER A 285 0.74 6.27 -17.27
C SER A 285 1.50 5.70 -16.06
N ILE A 286 2.47 4.81 -16.31
CA ILE A 286 3.40 4.31 -15.29
C ILE A 286 4.10 5.48 -14.58
N ALA A 287 4.47 6.52 -15.33
CA ALA A 287 5.12 7.71 -14.80
C ALA A 287 4.22 8.48 -13.82
N ASP A 288 3.00 8.82 -14.25
CA ASP A 288 2.04 9.58 -13.42
C ASP A 288 1.68 8.82 -12.15
N LEU A 289 1.47 7.51 -12.28
CA LEU A 289 1.15 6.64 -11.17
C LEU A 289 2.33 6.50 -10.20
N THR A 290 3.57 6.45 -10.70
CA THR A 290 4.79 6.43 -9.88
C THR A 290 4.92 7.72 -9.07
N VAL A 291 4.74 8.89 -9.70
CA VAL A 291 4.82 10.18 -9.01
C VAL A 291 3.71 10.35 -7.98
N THR A 292 2.48 9.98 -8.34
CA THR A 292 1.33 10.06 -7.43
C THR A 292 1.51 9.11 -6.24
N THR A 293 1.95 7.87 -6.48
CA THR A 293 2.25 6.92 -5.40
C THR A 293 3.36 7.43 -4.49
N LEU A 294 4.44 7.98 -5.04
CA LEU A 294 5.52 8.56 -4.24
C LEU A 294 5.05 9.77 -3.41
N PHE A 295 4.12 10.59 -3.92
CA PHE A 295 3.51 11.67 -3.14
C PHE A 295 2.84 11.12 -1.87
N HIS A 296 1.96 10.12 -1.99
CA HIS A 296 1.31 9.52 -0.82
C HIS A 296 2.29 8.83 0.13
N LEU A 297 3.37 8.26 -0.40
CA LEU A 297 4.42 7.62 0.40
C LEU A 297 5.18 8.63 1.29
N LEU A 298 5.39 9.86 0.80
CA LEU A 298 6.17 10.88 1.50
C LEU A 298 5.35 11.79 2.40
N PHE A 299 4.12 12.07 2.00
CA PHE A 299 3.24 13.05 2.63
C PHE A 299 2.06 12.40 3.37
N GLY A 300 1.89 11.08 3.25
CA GLY A 300 0.91 10.30 4.00
C GLY A 300 1.28 10.05 5.47
N THR A 301 0.28 9.62 6.25
CA THR A 301 0.31 9.47 7.72
C THR A 301 1.21 8.34 8.23
N MET A 302 1.47 7.30 7.42
CA MET A 302 2.28 6.12 7.80
C MET A 302 3.69 6.47 8.32
N TYR A 303 4.30 7.54 7.81
CA TYR A 303 5.64 7.93 8.24
C TYR A 303 5.66 8.56 9.66
N GLN A 304 4.59 9.26 10.05
CA GLN A 304 4.48 9.83 11.39
C GLN A 304 4.45 8.72 12.47
N ALA A 305 3.92 7.53 12.13
CA ALA A 305 3.92 6.36 13.00
C ALA A 305 5.32 5.75 13.21
N VAL A 306 6.14 5.69 12.16
CA VAL A 306 7.53 5.19 12.23
C VAL A 306 8.41 6.15 13.04
N ALA A 307 8.19 7.46 12.93
CA ALA A 307 8.90 8.48 13.70
C ALA A 307 8.54 8.46 15.20
N ARG A 308 7.31 8.07 15.57
CA ARG A 308 6.87 7.99 16.97
C ARG A 308 7.36 6.74 17.72
N ASN A 309 7.88 5.71 17.04
CA ASN A 309 8.26 4.42 17.63
C ASN A 309 9.76 4.10 17.63
N THR A 310 10.60 5.11 17.84
CA THR A 310 12.05 4.92 18.07
C THR A 310 12.33 4.41 19.50
N ARG A 311 12.19 3.09 19.74
CA ARG A 311 12.57 2.43 21.00
C ARG A 311 14.09 2.49 21.23
N GLY A 312 14.53 2.87 22.44
CA GLY A 312 15.94 2.94 22.84
C GLY A 312 16.21 4.14 23.76
N ASP A 313 17.45 4.27 24.26
CA ASP A 313 17.87 5.47 25.00
C ASP A 313 17.81 6.73 24.13
N LYS A 314 17.91 7.91 24.77
CA LYS A 314 17.78 9.22 24.10
C LYS A 314 18.76 9.40 22.94
N ALA A 315 20.00 8.92 23.05
CA ALA A 315 21.02 9.07 22.03
C ALA A 315 20.73 8.16 20.82
N THR A 316 20.40 6.89 21.09
CA THR A 316 19.98 5.92 20.07
C THR A 316 18.75 6.41 19.30
N ARG A 317 17.76 6.97 20.01
CA ARG A 317 16.57 7.58 19.41
C ARG A 317 16.93 8.75 18.49
N ASN A 318 17.75 9.68 18.96
CA ASN A 318 18.15 10.85 18.18
C ASN A 318 18.90 10.45 16.90
N SER A 319 19.82 9.48 16.99
CA SER A 319 20.54 8.94 15.83
C SER A 319 19.59 8.33 14.79
N ARG A 320 18.66 7.47 15.22
CA ARG A 320 17.65 6.87 14.33
C ARG A 320 16.75 7.91 13.69
N LEU A 321 16.29 8.90 14.46
CA LEU A 321 15.48 10.00 13.94
C LEU A 321 16.24 10.78 12.86
N MET A 322 17.53 11.06 13.06
CA MET A 322 18.35 11.74 12.06
C MET A 322 18.55 10.89 10.80
N ALA A 323 18.78 9.58 10.94
CA ALA A 323 18.86 8.67 9.79
C ALA A 323 17.54 8.66 8.99
N ILE A 324 16.40 8.62 9.68
CA ILE A 324 15.06 8.67 9.08
C ILE A 324 14.79 10.01 8.38
N ARG A 325 15.22 11.15 8.98
CA ARG A 325 15.13 12.47 8.35
C ARG A 325 15.99 12.59 7.10
N LYS A 326 17.21 12.05 7.11
CA LYS A 326 18.09 12.01 5.92
C LYS A 326 17.44 11.25 4.77
N GLN A 327 16.86 10.08 5.05
CA GLN A 327 16.11 9.33 4.05
C GLN A 327 14.91 10.13 3.52
N GLN A 328 14.17 10.82 4.39
CA GLN A 328 13.03 11.64 3.97
C GLN A 328 13.45 12.80 3.07
N LEU A 329 14.55 13.48 3.38
CA LEU A 329 15.09 14.54 2.53
C LEU A 329 15.50 14.02 1.15
N ARG A 330 16.17 12.87 1.09
CA ARG A 330 16.52 12.22 -0.18
C ARG A 330 15.29 11.86 -0.99
N ALA A 331 14.32 11.20 -0.38
CA ALA A 331 13.10 10.77 -1.05
C ALA A 331 12.25 11.97 -1.54
N ARG A 332 12.26 13.08 -0.78
CA ARG A 332 11.70 14.36 -1.20
C ARG A 332 12.41 14.96 -2.42
N GLY A 333 13.73 14.84 -2.52
CA GLY A 333 14.50 15.26 -3.70
C GLY A 333 14.15 14.41 -4.93
N ILE A 334 14.02 13.09 -4.75
CA ILE A 334 13.55 12.17 -5.81
C ILE A 334 12.18 12.60 -6.32
N TYR A 335 11.23 12.85 -5.41
CA TYR A 335 9.90 13.32 -5.79
C TYR A 335 9.93 14.62 -6.59
N ALA A 336 10.74 15.60 -6.16
CA ALA A 336 10.85 16.87 -6.85
C ALA A 336 11.38 16.72 -8.28
N MET A 337 12.40 15.88 -8.48
CA MET A 337 12.93 15.61 -9.82
C MET A 337 11.92 14.86 -10.71
N LEU A 338 11.21 13.88 -10.16
CA LEU A 338 10.18 13.17 -10.91
C LEU A 338 9.01 14.08 -11.27
N ALA A 339 8.57 14.96 -10.36
CA ALA A 339 7.51 15.92 -10.62
C ALA A 339 7.92 16.94 -11.71
N ASP A 340 9.13 17.49 -11.64
CA ASP A 340 9.65 18.37 -12.71
C ASP A 340 9.81 17.62 -14.04
N ALA A 341 10.23 16.35 -14.01
CA ALA A 341 10.37 15.51 -15.19
C ALA A 341 9.02 15.21 -15.87
N VAL A 342 7.94 15.01 -15.10
CA VAL A 342 6.56 14.92 -15.63
C VAL A 342 6.20 16.24 -16.32
N LEU A 343 6.36 17.38 -15.64
CA LEU A 343 5.97 18.70 -16.17
C LEU A 343 6.71 19.05 -17.46
N ARG A 344 8.00 18.72 -17.55
CA ARG A 344 8.85 19.02 -18.72
C ARG A 344 8.87 17.89 -19.75
N ASN A 345 8.27 16.75 -19.43
CA ASN A 345 8.45 15.48 -20.13
C ASN A 345 9.91 15.18 -20.49
N SER A 346 10.83 15.47 -19.56
CA SER A 346 12.27 15.36 -19.82
C SER A 346 13.03 14.94 -18.57
N ILE A 347 13.97 14.01 -18.74
CA ILE A 347 14.81 13.52 -17.64
C ILE A 347 16.27 13.37 -18.04
N THR A 348 17.19 13.54 -17.09
CA THR A 348 18.62 13.44 -17.35
C THR A 348 19.10 11.99 -17.28
N SER A 349 20.13 11.66 -18.06
CA SER A 349 20.81 10.36 -17.97
C SER A 349 21.31 10.02 -16.56
N GLU A 350 21.75 11.04 -15.82
CA GLU A 350 22.19 10.89 -14.43
C GLU A 350 21.06 10.41 -13.52
N PHE A 351 19.86 10.95 -13.67
CA PHE A 351 18.72 10.48 -12.89
C PHE A 351 18.27 9.08 -13.31
N VAL A 352 18.35 8.73 -14.60
CA VAL A 352 18.07 7.34 -15.05
C VAL A 352 19.00 6.35 -14.34
N ASN A 353 20.27 6.70 -14.18
CA ASN A 353 21.25 5.89 -13.45
C ASN A 353 20.90 5.70 -11.96
N ALA A 354 20.07 6.58 -11.37
CA ALA A 354 19.61 6.47 -9.99
C ALA A 354 18.76 5.21 -9.74
N PHE A 355 18.19 4.59 -10.78
CA PHE A 355 17.47 3.31 -10.67
C PHE A 355 18.41 2.10 -10.50
N PHE A 356 19.70 2.28 -10.75
CA PHE A 356 20.69 1.19 -10.76
C PHE A 356 21.65 1.26 -9.58
N TRP A 357 22.04 2.46 -9.14
CA TRP A 357 22.97 2.65 -8.04
C TRP A 357 22.75 3.99 -7.32
N HIS A 358 23.38 4.11 -6.15
CA HIS A 358 23.33 5.33 -5.35
C HIS A 358 23.98 6.51 -6.07
N ILE A 359 23.26 7.63 -6.14
CA ILE A 359 23.82 8.91 -6.57
C ILE A 359 23.45 9.99 -5.54
N HIS A 360 24.23 11.06 -5.49
CA HIS A 360 23.88 12.17 -4.61
C HIS A 360 22.69 12.95 -5.19
N ILE A 361 21.59 12.95 -4.46
CA ILE A 361 20.39 13.73 -4.80
C ILE A 361 20.26 14.89 -3.82
N SER A 362 20.36 16.11 -4.34
CA SER A 362 20.18 17.32 -3.54
C SER A 362 18.73 17.42 -3.05
N PRO A 363 18.50 17.89 -1.81
CA PRO A 363 17.16 18.15 -1.33
C PRO A 363 16.51 19.27 -2.15
N PRO A 364 15.16 19.26 -2.29
CA PRO A 364 14.48 20.29 -3.04
C PRO A 364 14.52 21.64 -2.31
N PRO A 365 14.45 22.76 -3.04
CA PRO A 365 14.33 24.09 -2.44
C PRO A 365 13.11 24.20 -1.51
N VAL A 366 13.21 25.02 -0.47
CA VAL A 366 12.15 25.17 0.55
C VAL A 366 10.81 25.63 -0.07
N CYS A 367 10.84 26.46 -1.12
CA CYS A 367 9.66 26.99 -1.80
C CYS A 367 9.06 26.06 -2.89
N PHE A 368 9.76 24.97 -3.26
CA PHE A 368 9.36 24.11 -4.38
C PHE A 368 7.97 23.47 -4.19
N TYR A 369 7.56 23.26 -2.95
CA TYR A 369 6.28 22.64 -2.63
C TYR A 369 5.08 23.56 -2.76
N GLN A 370 5.24 24.87 -2.51
CA GLN A 370 4.17 25.86 -2.71
C GLN A 370 3.84 25.96 -4.20
N SER A 371 4.87 25.99 -5.05
CA SER A 371 4.70 26.03 -6.51
C SER A 371 4.01 24.80 -7.09
N LEU A 372 4.26 23.59 -6.56
CA LEU A 372 3.60 22.37 -7.07
C LEU A 372 2.12 22.27 -6.68
N VAL A 373 1.75 22.76 -5.48
CA VAL A 373 0.35 22.82 -5.05
C VAL A 373 -0.44 23.84 -5.88
N GLU A 374 0.18 24.98 -6.21
CA GLU A 374 -0.41 26.00 -7.09
C GLU A 374 -0.60 25.49 -8.53
N VAL A 375 0.35 24.71 -9.06
CA VAL A 375 0.23 24.07 -10.38
C VAL A 375 -0.87 23.00 -10.40
N ARG A 376 -0.97 22.13 -9.38
CA ARG A 376 -2.05 21.13 -9.29
C ARG A 376 -3.44 21.76 -9.17
N ASN A 377 -3.56 22.90 -8.48
CA ASN A 377 -4.83 23.62 -8.33
C ASN A 377 -5.26 24.35 -9.61
N THR A 378 -4.34 24.60 -10.55
CA THR A 378 -4.65 25.25 -11.83
C THR A 378 -5.02 24.25 -12.94
N ASP A 379 -4.68 22.97 -12.81
CA ASP A 379 -5.03 21.90 -13.77
C ASP A 379 -6.52 21.51 -13.77
N THR A 380 -7.32 21.91 -12.77
CA THR A 380 -8.78 21.62 -12.75
C THR A 380 -9.62 22.58 -13.60
N ALA A 381 -9.02 23.63 -14.17
CA ALA A 381 -9.77 24.70 -14.83
C ALA A 381 -9.44 24.88 -16.32
N LEU A 382 -9.28 23.80 -17.11
CA LEU A 382 -9.20 23.95 -18.56
C LEU A 382 -10.08 22.97 -19.35
N LYS A 383 -11.16 23.56 -19.89
CA LYS A 383 -12.00 23.19 -21.05
C LYS A 383 -13.29 22.37 -20.78
N ARG A 384 -14.31 23.06 -20.26
CA ARG A 384 -15.65 23.01 -20.87
C ARG A 384 -15.93 24.34 -21.57
N LYS A 385 -15.62 24.41 -22.87
CA LYS A 385 -16.23 25.43 -23.74
C LYS A 385 -17.68 25.01 -23.95
N SER A 386 -18.62 25.58 -23.19
CA SER A 386 -20.03 25.56 -23.59
C SER A 386 -20.19 26.50 -24.78
N SER A 387 -20.17 25.94 -25.99
CA SER A 387 -20.74 26.61 -27.14
C SER A 387 -22.26 26.56 -27.00
N THR A 388 -22.88 27.69 -26.73
CA THR A 388 -24.27 27.91 -27.13
C THR A 388 -24.42 29.37 -27.54
N SER A 389 -24.68 29.56 -28.84
CA SER A 389 -25.42 30.65 -29.50
C SER A 389 -26.19 31.57 -28.55
N GLY A 390 -26.19 32.90 -28.67
CA GLY A 390 -26.35 33.65 -29.91
C GLY A 390 -27.64 34.48 -29.85
N SER A 391 -27.56 35.64 -29.18
CA SER A 391 -28.32 36.90 -29.39
C SER A 391 -29.85 36.98 -29.13
N PRO A 392 -30.46 38.19 -28.98
CA PRO A 392 -29.92 39.52 -28.62
C PRO A 392 -30.66 40.22 -27.45
N LYS A 393 -30.03 41.29 -26.94
CA LYS A 393 -30.64 42.33 -26.08
C LYS A 393 -31.69 43.15 -26.85
N PRO A 394 -32.73 43.69 -26.20
CA PRO A 394 -33.26 44.99 -26.56
C PRO A 394 -32.58 46.10 -25.74
N ALA A 395 -32.35 47.22 -26.42
CA ALA A 395 -31.74 48.43 -25.90
C ALA A 395 -32.68 49.19 -24.94
N LYS A 396 -32.06 50.04 -24.12
CA LYS A 396 -32.67 50.94 -23.14
C LYS A 396 -33.40 52.14 -23.79
N LEU A 397 -34.23 52.78 -22.95
CA LEU A 397 -34.52 54.23 -22.78
C LEU A 397 -35.94 54.66 -23.16
N ASN A 398 -36.84 54.83 -22.18
CA ASN A 398 -37.01 56.04 -21.38
C ASN A 398 -37.83 55.73 -20.12
#